data_AF-A0A7R9QWT9-F1
#
_entry.id   AF-A0A7R9QWT9-F1
#
_cell.length_a   1.000
_cell.length_b   1.000
_cell.length_c   1.000
_cell.angle_alpha   90.00
_cell.angle_beta   90.00
_cell.angle_gamma   90.00
#
_symmetry.space_group_name_H-M   'P 1'
#
loop_
_entity.id
_entity.type
_entity.pdbx_description
1 polymer ?
#
loop_
_entity_poly.entity_id
_entity_poly.type
_entity_poly.pdbx_seq_one_letter_code
_entity_poly.pdbx_strand_id
1 'polypeptide(L)'
;MLSKHVLNCSFSQWYPLFANISIDSKIVRLSDDFIQYLLSDGIILPKSGPTAGDNTGSDWSSDEENGPQNGSNSLSGDDDSDSDDNVPDIEFNELDVRLREALQEFGSVFPKLNWSSCEDSRWISASGTRCTTTEDIYLLLKSSDRVVHD
;
A
#
# COMPACT_ATOMS: atom_id res chain seq x y z
N MET A 1 29.52 9.06 8.10
CA MET A 1 29.30 9.07 6.63
C MET A 1 29.17 10.53 6.21
N LEU A 2 29.87 11.00 5.16
CA LEU A 2 29.64 12.39 4.69
C LEU A 2 28.23 12.48 4.08
N SER A 3 27.45 13.52 4.43
CA SER A 3 26.09 13.72 3.93
C SER A 3 26.01 13.69 2.39
N LYS A 4 27.08 14.12 1.71
CA LYS A 4 27.21 14.06 0.25
C LYS A 4 27.14 12.64 -0.31
N HIS A 5 27.73 11.66 0.38
CA HIS A 5 27.69 10.26 -0.09
C HIS A 5 26.29 9.68 -0.03
N VAL A 6 25.52 10.02 1.02
CA VAL A 6 24.12 9.59 1.15
C VAL A 6 23.28 10.18 0.02
N LEU A 7 23.40 11.48 -0.25
CA LEU A 7 22.67 12.14 -1.33
C LEU A 7 22.98 11.54 -2.71
N ASN A 8 24.25 11.28 -2.99
CA ASN A 8 24.67 10.65 -4.26
C ASN A 8 24.08 9.25 -4.45
N CYS A 9 23.79 8.53 -3.37
CA CYS A 9 23.15 7.22 -3.42
C CYS A 9 21.62 7.27 -3.50
N SER A 10 21.00 8.46 -3.46
CA SER A 10 19.54 8.56 -3.63
C SER A 10 19.11 8.25 -5.06
N PHE A 11 17.98 7.55 -5.19
CA PHE A 11 17.43 7.11 -6.48
C PHE A 11 17.31 8.25 -7.48
N SER A 12 16.83 9.41 -7.03
CA SER A 12 16.68 10.61 -7.87
C SER A 12 17.98 11.16 -8.44
N GLN A 13 19.14 10.90 -7.81
CA GLN A 13 20.45 11.38 -8.27
C GLN A 13 21.09 10.40 -9.25
N TRP A 14 21.06 9.10 -8.97
CA TRP A 14 21.77 8.13 -9.80
C TRP A 14 20.92 7.59 -10.95
N TYR A 15 19.59 7.50 -10.81
CA TYR A 15 18.73 6.90 -11.85
C TYR A 15 18.85 7.61 -13.21
N PRO A 16 18.83 8.96 -13.31
CA PRO A 16 19.01 9.63 -14.61
C PRO A 16 20.36 9.33 -15.29
N LEU A 17 21.39 9.01 -14.52
CA LEU A 17 22.74 8.71 -15.04
C LEU A 17 22.86 7.28 -15.56
N PHE A 18 22.07 6.36 -15.01
CA PHE A 18 22.17 4.92 -15.26
C PHE A 18 20.87 4.31 -15.78
N ALA A 19 19.91 5.13 -16.23
CA ALA A 19 18.59 4.70 -16.68
C ALA A 19 18.68 3.59 -17.74
N ASN A 20 19.65 3.68 -18.65
CA ASN A 20 19.89 2.73 -19.73
C ASN A 20 20.43 1.36 -19.29
N ILE A 21 20.90 1.23 -18.05
CA ILE A 21 21.45 -0.02 -17.48
C ILE A 21 20.70 -0.46 -16.21
N SER A 22 19.60 0.22 -15.88
CA SER A 22 18.78 -0.05 -14.70
C SER A 22 17.37 -0.50 -15.10
N ILE A 23 16.59 -0.95 -14.11
CA ILE A 23 15.18 -1.29 -14.33
C ILE A 23 14.39 -0.01 -14.60
N ASP A 24 13.56 -0.02 -15.64
CA ASP A 24 12.66 1.08 -15.98
C ASP A 24 11.82 1.47 -14.76
N SER A 25 11.89 2.74 -14.39
CA SER A 25 11.32 3.29 -13.16
C SER A 25 10.78 4.70 -13.37
N LYS A 26 9.70 5.05 -12.65
CA LYS A 26 9.11 6.39 -12.61
C LYS A 26 9.27 7.00 -11.22
N ILE A 27 9.81 8.21 -11.16
CA ILE A 27 10.01 8.93 -9.89
C ILE A 27 8.77 9.78 -9.62
N VAL A 28 8.11 9.52 -8.49
CA VAL A 28 6.95 10.29 -8.02
C VAL A 28 7.35 11.07 -6.78
N ARG A 29 7.08 12.38 -6.76
CA ARG A 29 7.31 13.22 -5.59
C ARG A 29 6.17 13.01 -4.58
N LEU A 30 6.54 12.78 -3.32
CA LEU A 30 5.59 12.65 -2.22
C LEU A 30 5.26 14.04 -1.66
N SER A 31 4.00 14.24 -1.27
CA SER A 31 3.58 15.42 -0.50
C SER A 31 3.97 15.28 0.97
N ASP A 32 4.09 16.39 1.67
CA ASP A 32 4.37 16.40 3.11
C ASP A 32 3.27 15.66 3.90
N ASP A 33 2.01 15.78 3.48
CA ASP A 33 0.87 15.08 4.07
C ASP A 33 1.01 13.55 3.95
N PHE A 34 1.48 13.06 2.79
CA PHE A 34 1.71 11.63 2.60
C PHE A 34 2.89 11.13 3.44
N ILE A 35 3.93 11.94 3.62
CA ILE A 35 5.05 11.61 4.51
C ILE A 35 4.57 11.50 5.95
N GLN A 36 3.75 12.45 6.43
CA GLN A 36 3.15 12.38 7.76
C GLN A 36 2.27 11.14 7.93
N TYR A 37 1.51 10.79 6.90
CA TYR A 37 0.75 9.55 6.86
C TYR A 37 1.64 8.32 6.99
N LEU A 38 2.75 8.23 6.26
CA LEU A 38 3.68 7.09 6.40
C LEU A 38 4.22 6.99 7.83
N LEU A 39 4.53 8.11 8.46
CA LEU A 39 5.06 8.19 9.83
C LEU A 39 4.01 8.01 10.94
N SER A 40 2.71 8.02 10.62
CA SER A 40 1.67 7.77 11.61
C SER A 40 1.74 6.34 12.13
N ASP A 41 1.19 6.06 13.30
CA ASP A 41 1.00 4.66 13.71
C ASP A 41 -0.21 4.04 12.99
N GLY A 42 -0.26 2.71 12.93
CA GLY A 42 -1.33 1.93 12.31
C GLY A 42 -1.32 1.89 10.78
N ILE A 43 -2.05 0.91 10.24
CA ILE A 43 -2.25 0.71 8.80
C ILE A 43 -3.71 1.06 8.50
N ILE A 44 -3.94 2.32 8.10
CA ILE A 44 -5.22 2.78 7.57
C ILE A 44 -5.00 3.06 6.09
N LEU A 45 -5.67 2.34 5.20
CA LEU A 45 -5.55 2.58 3.76
C LEU A 45 -6.48 3.73 3.35
N PRO A 46 -6.01 4.68 2.51
CA PRO A 46 -6.87 5.67 1.89
C PRO A 46 -8.04 5.01 1.18
N LYS A 47 -9.23 5.62 1.25
CA LYS A 47 -10.35 5.19 0.41
C LYS A 47 -9.99 5.52 -1.03
N SER A 48 -9.59 4.51 -1.79
CA SER A 48 -9.45 4.68 -3.23
C SER A 48 -10.82 5.00 -3.82
N GLY A 49 -10.89 6.09 -4.60
CA GLY A 49 -12.10 6.47 -5.33
C GLY A 49 -12.68 5.27 -6.11
N PRO A 50 -13.98 5.29 -6.45
CA PRO A 50 -14.80 4.09 -6.64
C PRO A 50 -14.20 3.14 -7.68
N THR A 51 -13.46 2.15 -7.21
CA THR A 51 -13.15 0.94 -7.98
C THR A 51 -14.37 0.06 -7.91
N ALA A 52 -14.97 -0.21 -9.07
CA ALA A 52 -16.09 -1.12 -9.20
C ALA A 52 -15.66 -2.53 -8.76
N GLY A 53 -16.05 -2.89 -7.54
CA GLY A 53 -15.83 -4.20 -6.93
C GLY A 53 -14.50 -4.29 -6.20
N ASP A 54 -14.55 -4.24 -4.87
CA ASP A 54 -14.49 -5.51 -4.15
C ASP A 54 -15.06 -5.36 -2.74
N ASN A 55 -15.97 -6.26 -2.41
CA ASN A 55 -16.57 -6.42 -1.10
C ASN A 55 -15.87 -7.61 -0.46
N THR A 56 -14.73 -7.38 0.18
CA THR A 56 -14.05 -8.41 0.96
C THR A 56 -13.63 -7.85 2.31
N GLY A 57 -14.64 -7.55 3.14
CA GLY A 57 -14.45 -7.60 4.59
C GLY A 57 -14.04 -9.02 4.97
N SER A 58 -12.74 -9.27 5.08
CA SER A 58 -12.21 -10.50 5.62
C SER A 58 -12.37 -10.46 7.14
N ASP A 59 -13.56 -10.85 7.59
CA ASP A 59 -13.84 -11.19 8.99
C ASP A 59 -12.96 -12.40 9.37
N TRP A 60 -11.94 -12.15 10.20
CA TRP A 60 -11.14 -13.19 10.83
C TRP A 60 -11.94 -13.72 12.01
N SER A 61 -12.76 -14.74 11.79
CA SER A 61 -13.33 -15.53 12.87
C SER A 61 -12.69 -16.92 12.90
N SER A 62 -12.37 -17.33 14.12
CA SER A 62 -11.46 -18.40 14.50
C SER A 62 -12.10 -19.78 14.37
N ASP A 63 -11.24 -20.80 14.26
CA ASP A 63 -11.51 -22.24 14.27
C ASP A 63 -12.78 -22.69 15.01
N GLU A 64 -13.63 -23.49 14.36
CA GLU A 64 -14.19 -24.71 14.97
C GLU A 64 -14.70 -25.73 13.93
N GLU A 65 -14.53 -27.00 14.30
CA GLU A 65 -14.59 -28.22 13.48
C GLU A 65 -16.01 -28.83 13.41
N ASN A 66 -16.36 -29.43 12.24
CA ASN A 66 -17.40 -30.44 11.98
C ASN A 66 -18.89 -30.06 11.71
N GLY A 67 -19.36 -30.50 10.53
CA GLY A 67 -20.67 -31.17 10.36
C GLY A 67 -21.64 -30.58 9.32
N PRO A 68 -22.12 -31.34 8.32
CA PRO A 68 -23.02 -30.81 7.29
C PRO A 68 -24.49 -31.04 7.66
N GLN A 69 -25.36 -30.04 7.54
CA GLN A 69 -26.70 -30.18 6.94
C GLN A 69 -27.50 -28.87 6.78
N ASN A 70 -28.09 -28.80 5.59
CA ASN A 70 -29.11 -27.94 5.01
C ASN A 70 -30.28 -27.56 5.96
N GLY A 71 -30.75 -26.30 5.93
CA GLY A 71 -31.99 -25.90 6.60
C GLY A 71 -32.21 -24.38 6.69
N SER A 72 -32.98 -23.85 5.74
CA SER A 72 -33.54 -22.49 5.72
C SER A 72 -34.11 -22.07 7.09
N ASN A 73 -33.59 -20.98 7.68
CA ASN A 73 -34.36 -20.15 8.59
C ASN A 73 -33.85 -18.70 8.57
N SER A 74 -34.73 -17.81 8.13
CA SER A 74 -34.57 -16.36 8.21
C SER A 74 -34.57 -15.95 9.69
N LEU A 75 -33.39 -15.64 10.22
CA LEU A 75 -33.22 -15.02 11.52
C LEU A 75 -32.59 -13.65 11.27
N SER A 76 -33.40 -12.62 11.50
CA SER A 76 -32.95 -11.24 11.59
C SER A 76 -31.93 -11.16 12.72
N GLY A 77 -30.64 -11.22 12.36
CA GLY A 77 -29.53 -10.92 13.23
C GLY A 77 -29.42 -9.41 13.35
N ASP A 78 -29.55 -8.95 14.58
CA ASP A 78 -29.31 -7.59 15.04
C ASP A 78 -28.02 -7.07 14.42
N ASP A 79 -28.15 -6.02 13.61
CA ASP A 79 -27.04 -5.29 13.01
C ASP A 79 -26.44 -4.40 14.12
N ASP A 80 -25.61 -5.00 14.97
CA ASP A 80 -24.63 -4.27 15.79
C ASP A 80 -23.57 -3.70 14.84
N SER A 81 -24.01 -2.69 14.09
CA SER A 81 -23.19 -1.75 13.35
C SER A 81 -22.48 -0.87 14.36
N ASP A 82 -21.46 -1.42 15.02
CA ASP A 82 -20.33 -0.65 15.54
C ASP A 82 -19.59 -0.07 14.33
N SER A 83 -20.26 0.91 13.70
CA SER A 83 -19.73 1.82 12.71
C SER A 83 -18.70 2.64 13.48
N ASP A 84 -17.45 2.25 13.39
CA ASP A 84 -16.33 3.03 13.91
C ASP A 84 -16.24 4.34 13.09
N ASP A 85 -17.09 5.30 13.46
CA ASP A 85 -17.35 6.58 12.82
C ASP A 85 -16.16 7.57 12.94
N ASN A 86 -14.94 7.08 13.17
CA ASN A 86 -13.74 7.90 13.32
C ASN A 86 -12.52 7.41 12.53
N VAL A 87 -12.70 6.64 11.45
CA VAL A 87 -11.60 6.47 10.49
C VAL A 87 -11.45 7.78 9.71
N PRO A 88 -10.31 8.50 9.80
CA PRO A 88 -10.13 9.73 9.05
C PRO A 88 -10.27 9.44 7.55
N ASP A 89 -11.06 10.25 6.84
CA ASP A 89 -11.08 10.22 5.37
C ASP A 89 -9.74 10.77 4.86
N ILE A 90 -8.79 9.87 4.65
CA ILE A 90 -7.48 10.19 4.08
C ILE A 90 -7.56 9.97 2.57
N GLU A 91 -7.31 11.02 1.79
CA GLU A 91 -7.29 10.96 0.33
C GLU A 91 -6.01 11.60 -0.23
N PHE A 92 -5.37 10.93 -1.19
CA PHE A 92 -4.16 11.43 -1.88
C PHE A 92 -4.36 11.49 -3.40
N ASN A 93 -5.40 12.22 -3.84
CA ASN A 93 -5.86 12.25 -5.23
C ASN A 93 -4.75 12.51 -6.27
N GLU A 94 -3.80 13.41 -5.98
CA GLU A 94 -2.69 13.70 -6.91
C GLU A 94 -1.67 12.55 -6.99
N LEU A 95 -1.38 11.90 -5.87
CA LEU A 95 -0.48 10.74 -5.80
C LEU A 95 -1.12 9.54 -6.51
N ASP A 96 -2.39 9.29 -6.20
CA ASP A 96 -3.24 8.26 -6.80
C ASP A 96 -3.21 8.30 -8.33
N VAL A 97 -3.39 9.48 -8.93
CA VAL A 97 -3.33 9.65 -10.39
C VAL A 97 -1.97 9.23 -10.92
N ARG A 98 -0.88 9.69 -10.30
CA ARG A 98 0.49 9.36 -10.74
C ARG A 98 0.81 7.88 -10.60
N LEU A 99 0.34 7.24 -9.53
CA LEU A 99 0.53 5.81 -9.30
C LEU A 99 -0.28 4.97 -10.30
N ARG A 100 -1.54 5.35 -10.58
CA ARG A 100 -2.36 4.68 -11.60
C ARG A 100 -1.76 4.80 -13.00
N GLU A 101 -1.23 5.97 -13.36
CA GLU A 101 -0.48 6.14 -14.61
C GLU A 101 0.73 5.21 -14.68
N ALA A 102 1.51 5.10 -13.60
CA ALA A 102 2.67 4.21 -13.54
C ALA A 102 2.26 2.73 -13.67
N LEU A 103 1.19 2.32 -12.98
CA LEU A 103 0.64 0.97 -13.08
C LEU A 103 0.14 0.66 -14.50
N GLN A 104 -0.48 1.63 -15.17
CA GLN A 104 -0.90 1.48 -16.56
C GLN A 104 0.29 1.37 -17.53
N GLU A 105 1.36 2.10 -17.27
CA GLU A 105 2.57 2.12 -18.10
C GLU A 105 3.40 0.83 -17.95
N PHE A 106 3.61 0.35 -16.72
CA PHE A 106 4.49 -0.79 -16.42
C PHE A 106 3.75 -2.12 -16.19
N GLY A 107 2.43 -2.09 -16.01
CA GLY A 107 1.58 -3.25 -15.71
C GLY A 107 1.68 -3.75 -14.26
N SER A 108 2.89 -4.00 -13.75
CA SER A 108 3.12 -4.26 -12.32
C SER A 108 4.42 -3.64 -11.85
N VAL A 109 4.42 -3.10 -10.64
CA VAL A 109 5.54 -2.32 -10.09
C VAL A 109 5.95 -2.85 -8.72
N PHE A 110 7.07 -2.36 -8.19
CA PHE A 110 7.42 -2.50 -6.78
C PHE A 110 7.83 -1.12 -6.24
N PRO A 111 7.31 -0.69 -5.07
CA PRO A 111 7.63 0.61 -4.53
C PRO A 111 9.00 0.62 -3.83
N LYS A 112 9.66 1.77 -3.89
CA LYS A 112 10.82 2.11 -3.06
C LYS A 112 10.89 3.61 -2.84
N LEU A 113 11.55 4.02 -1.77
CA LEU A 113 11.88 5.42 -1.53
C LEU A 113 13.28 5.75 -2.08
N ASN A 114 13.93 6.77 -1.55
CA ASN A 114 15.18 7.28 -2.08
C ASN A 114 16.31 6.26 -1.98
N TRP A 115 16.40 5.54 -0.86
CA TRP A 115 17.49 4.59 -0.63
C TRP A 115 16.98 3.15 -0.58
N SER A 116 15.89 2.90 0.14
CA SER A 116 15.45 1.55 0.54
C SER A 116 14.20 1.09 -0.19
N SER A 117 14.10 -0.21 -0.45
CA SER A 117 12.90 -0.89 -0.94
C SER A 117 12.10 -1.52 0.19
N CYS A 118 10.80 -1.72 -0.05
CA CYS A 118 9.85 -2.35 0.87
C CYS A 118 9.97 -3.90 0.91
N GLU A 119 11.19 -4.43 0.87
CA GLU A 119 11.42 -5.88 0.85
C GLU A 119 11.09 -6.53 2.20
N ASP A 120 11.32 -5.80 3.28
CA ASP A 120 11.01 -6.20 4.66
C ASP A 120 9.51 -6.30 4.91
N SER A 121 8.68 -5.57 4.16
CA SER A 121 7.21 -5.67 4.23
C SER A 121 6.61 -6.68 3.26
N ARG A 122 7.42 -7.51 2.57
CA ARG A 122 6.94 -8.53 1.62
C ARG A 122 5.88 -9.48 2.22
N TRP A 123 5.91 -9.70 3.53
CA TRP A 123 5.01 -10.61 4.23
C TRP A 123 3.55 -10.13 4.27
N ILE A 124 3.28 -8.84 4.10
CA ILE A 124 1.92 -8.28 4.21
C ILE A 124 1.07 -8.55 2.97
N SER A 125 1.70 -8.82 1.82
CA SER A 125 1.00 -9.02 0.55
C SER A 125 1.20 -10.44 0.01
N ALA A 126 0.10 -11.05 -0.46
CA ALA A 126 0.12 -12.36 -1.10
C ALA A 126 0.97 -12.41 -2.38
N SER A 127 1.10 -11.28 -3.08
CA SER A 127 1.95 -11.12 -4.27
C SER A 127 3.40 -10.75 -3.94
N GLY A 128 3.77 -10.68 -2.66
CA GLY A 128 5.07 -10.24 -2.20
C GLY A 128 5.28 -8.74 -2.45
N THR A 129 6.37 -8.36 -3.13
CA THR A 129 6.66 -6.94 -3.45
C THR A 129 6.04 -6.47 -4.76
N ARG A 130 5.27 -7.33 -5.44
CA ARG A 130 4.63 -7.00 -6.72
C ARG A 130 3.29 -6.31 -6.47
N CYS A 131 3.21 -5.04 -6.81
CA CYS A 131 1.99 -4.24 -6.76
C CYS A 131 1.30 -4.19 -8.12
N THR A 132 -0.01 -4.38 -8.10
CA THR A 132 -0.90 -4.22 -9.25
C THR A 132 -1.94 -3.13 -9.04
N THR A 133 -2.17 -2.72 -7.79
CA THR A 133 -3.08 -1.65 -7.43
C THR A 133 -2.41 -0.57 -6.57
N THR A 134 -3.08 0.57 -6.39
CA THR A 134 -2.60 1.65 -5.51
C THR A 134 -2.59 1.23 -4.04
N GLU A 135 -3.54 0.39 -3.64
CA GLU A 135 -3.67 -0.13 -2.27
C GLU A 135 -2.47 -1.04 -1.94
N ASP A 136 -2.04 -1.89 -2.88
CA ASP A 136 -0.82 -2.71 -2.71
C ASP A 136 0.40 -1.84 -2.39
N ILE A 137 0.53 -0.70 -3.08
CA ILE A 137 1.65 0.24 -2.92
C ILE A 137 1.60 0.87 -1.53
N TYR A 138 0.43 1.37 -1.13
CA TYR A 138 0.24 1.99 0.18
C TYR A 138 0.47 1.00 1.31
N LEU A 139 -0.06 -0.22 1.18
CA LEU A 139 0.11 -1.28 2.16
C LEU A 139 1.59 -1.64 2.35
N LEU A 140 2.35 -1.83 1.27
CA LEU A 140 3.78 -2.16 1.36
C LEU A 140 4.61 -1.02 1.95
N LEU A 141 4.34 0.22 1.56
CA LEU A 141 5.04 1.39 2.08
C LEU A 141 4.75 1.58 3.58
N LYS A 142 3.49 1.46 3.98
CA LYS A 142 3.06 1.65 5.37
C LYS A 142 3.59 0.58 6.32
N SER A 143 3.82 -0.62 5.80
CA SER A 143 4.23 -1.79 6.60
C SER A 143 5.75 -2.01 6.64
N SER A 144 6.56 -1.11 6.06
CA SER A 144 8.02 -1.28 5.94
C SER A 144 8.78 -0.41 6.95
N ASP A 145 9.59 -1.04 7.79
CA ASP A 145 10.49 -0.36 8.73
C ASP A 145 11.61 0.36 7.98
N ARG A 146 12.07 -0.21 6.85
CA ARG A 146 13.07 0.42 5.98
C ARG A 146 12.59 1.73 5.39
N VAL A 147 11.31 1.86 5.10
CA VAL A 147 10.68 3.09 4.60
C VAL A 147 10.65 4.17 5.68
N VAL A 148 10.41 3.81 6.94
CA VAL A 148 10.42 4.76 8.07
C VAL A 148 11.83 5.31 8.35
N HIS A 149 12.86 4.50 8.12
CA HIS A 149 14.26 4.92 8.29
C HIS A 149 14.80 5.74 7.10
N ASP A 150 14.19 5.64 5.91
CA ASP A 150 14.69 6.23 4.67
C ASP A 150 14.80 7.77 4.73
#